data_AF-W3A7F1-F1
#
_entry.id   AF-W3A7F1-F1
#
_cell.length_a   1.000
_cell.length_b   1.000
_cell.length_c   1.000
_cell.angle_alpha   90.00
_cell.angle_beta   90.00
_cell.angle_gamma   90.00
#
_symmetry.space_group_name_H-M   'P 1'
#
loop_
_entity.id
_entity.type
_entity.pdbx_description
1 polymer ?
#
loop_
_entity_poly.entity_id
_entity_poly.type
_entity_poly.pdbx_seq_one_letter_code
_entity_poly.pdbx_strand_id
1 'polypeptide(L)'
;MALQTRYFLPNEVSWPDNVHKIDQCLNPDKVEFKDVGDLGQCSCAGDCFLDTCNNAEGAVDCTEDTCNLYGRCSNAPRNLSTLKLFDTGRVGVGVSPAPT
;
A
#
# COMPACT_ATOMS: atom_id res chain seq x y z
N MET A 1 33.97 -2.27 -26.09
CA MET A 1 33.78 -2.53 -24.65
C MET A 1 32.29 -2.42 -24.36
N ALA A 2 31.61 -3.53 -24.13
CA ALA A 2 30.20 -3.50 -23.74
C ALA A 2 30.12 -3.15 -22.25
N LEU A 3 29.51 -2.03 -21.91
CA LEU A 3 29.12 -1.73 -20.53
C LEU A 3 28.02 -2.72 -20.17
N GLN A 4 28.42 -3.84 -19.56
CA GLN A 4 27.49 -4.73 -18.88
C GLN A 4 27.04 -3.98 -17.62
N THR A 5 26.00 -3.14 -17.75
CA THR A 5 25.24 -2.67 -16.59
C THR A 5 24.67 -3.92 -15.94
N ARG A 6 25.40 -4.48 -14.96
CA ARG A 6 24.82 -5.44 -14.03
C ARG A 6 23.74 -4.66 -13.29
N TYR A 7 22.49 -4.78 -13.74
CA TYR A 7 21.37 -4.45 -12.88
C TYR A 7 21.57 -5.30 -11.62
N PHE A 8 21.82 -4.63 -10.50
CA PHE A 8 21.85 -5.29 -9.21
C PHE A 8 20.46 -5.86 -9.02
N LEU A 9 20.32 -7.18 -9.16
CA LEU A 9 19.13 -7.89 -8.74
C LEU A 9 19.24 -7.99 -7.22
N PRO A 10 18.42 -7.25 -6.46
CA PRO A 10 18.46 -7.33 -5.01
C PRO A 10 18.20 -8.77 -4.58
N ASN A 11 18.96 -9.28 -3.61
CA ASN A 11 18.68 -10.61 -3.06
C ASN A 11 17.45 -10.53 -2.17
N GLU A 12 16.46 -11.38 -2.40
CA GLU A 12 15.33 -11.52 -1.49
C GLU A 12 15.86 -11.94 -0.11
N VAL A 13 15.32 -11.33 0.95
CA VAL A 13 15.69 -11.63 2.33
C VAL A 13 14.45 -11.99 3.14
N SER A 14 14.63 -12.85 4.14
CA SER A 14 13.58 -13.15 5.12
C SER A 14 13.27 -11.95 6.00
N TRP A 15 12.08 -11.96 6.60
CA TRP A 15 11.76 -11.07 7.70
C TRP A 15 12.76 -11.29 8.85
N PRO A 16 13.27 -10.23 9.50
CA PRO A 16 14.14 -10.38 10.66
C PRO A 16 13.40 -11.08 11.81
N ASP A 17 14.08 -11.99 12.53
CA ASP A 17 13.47 -12.78 13.62
C ASP A 17 12.91 -11.92 14.77
N ASN A 18 13.45 -10.72 14.96
CA ASN A 18 13.04 -9.78 15.99
C ASN A 18 11.90 -8.84 15.55
N VAL A 19 11.32 -9.06 14.36
CA VAL A 19 10.22 -8.26 13.82
C VAL A 19 8.96 -9.12 13.72
N HIS A 20 7.92 -8.70 14.42
CA HIS A 20 6.60 -9.33 14.30
C HIS A 20 5.83 -8.69 13.15
N LYS A 21 5.57 -9.46 12.09
CA LYS A 21 4.74 -9.01 10.97
C LYS A 21 3.27 -8.94 11.43
N ILE A 22 2.64 -7.80 11.22
CA ILE A 22 1.21 -7.58 11.46
C ILE A 22 0.48 -7.39 10.13
N ASP A 23 -0.78 -7.83 10.08
CA ASP A 23 -1.71 -7.64 8.95
C ASP A 23 -2.84 -6.65 9.28
N GLN A 24 -2.91 -6.20 10.53
CA GLN A 24 -3.87 -5.22 11.04
C GLN A 24 -3.18 -4.24 11.99
N CYS A 25 -3.73 -3.03 12.10
CA CYS A 25 -3.23 -2.04 13.06
C CYS A 25 -3.49 -2.51 14.49
N LEU A 26 -2.45 -2.55 15.32
CA LEU A 26 -2.56 -2.81 16.75
C LEU A 26 -2.72 -1.49 17.51
N ASN A 27 -3.72 -1.40 18.39
CA ASN A 27 -4.02 -0.20 19.18
C ASN A 27 -4.15 -0.52 20.68
N PRO A 28 -3.07 -0.96 21.36
CA PRO A 28 -3.12 -1.32 22.78
C PRO A 28 -3.46 -0.13 23.69
N ASP A 29 -3.07 1.08 23.29
CA ASP A 29 -3.27 2.31 24.05
C ASP A 29 -4.66 2.92 23.87
N LYS A 30 -5.51 2.28 23.04
CA LYS A 30 -6.89 2.73 22.74
C LYS A 30 -6.93 4.17 22.25
N VAL A 31 -6.02 4.52 21.34
CA VAL A 31 -6.03 5.81 20.64
C VAL A 31 -7.31 5.88 19.80
N GLU A 32 -8.11 6.92 20.02
CA GLU A 32 -9.36 7.16 19.30
C GLU A 32 -9.26 8.45 18.48
N PHE A 33 -9.80 8.41 17.27
CA PHE A 33 -9.97 9.57 16.40
C PHE A 33 -11.46 9.87 16.27
N LYS A 34 -11.79 11.14 16.09
CA LYS A 34 -13.17 11.52 15.79
C LYS A 34 -13.53 10.99 14.40
N ASP A 35 -14.67 10.32 14.30
CA ASP A 35 -15.21 9.87 13.03
C ASP A 35 -15.47 11.06 12.09
N VAL A 36 -15.08 10.92 10.83
CA VAL A 36 -15.23 11.95 9.78
C VAL A 36 -16.68 12.10 9.32
N GLY A 37 -17.54 11.13 9.64
CA GLY A 37 -18.92 11.03 9.20
C GLY A 37 -19.06 10.27 7.88
N ASP A 38 -20.32 10.10 7.46
CA ASP A 38 -20.65 9.51 6.17
C ASP A 38 -20.46 10.54 5.04
N LEU A 39 -19.48 10.28 4.17
CA LEU A 39 -19.22 11.08 2.97
C LEU A 39 -19.97 10.55 1.74
N GLY A 40 -20.73 9.47 1.89
CA GLY A 40 -21.41 8.76 0.82
C GLY A 40 -20.47 7.91 -0.04
N GLN A 41 -21.03 7.38 -1.13
CA GLN A 41 -20.26 6.65 -2.13
C GLN A 41 -19.53 7.63 -3.06
N CYS A 42 -18.27 7.35 -3.41
CA CYS A 42 -17.54 8.17 -4.38
C CYS A 42 -18.26 8.16 -5.74
N SER A 43 -18.23 9.28 -6.48
CA SER A 43 -18.89 9.40 -7.79
C SER A 43 -18.01 8.97 -8.97
N CYS A 44 -16.92 8.25 -8.71
CA CYS A 44 -15.94 7.91 -9.73
C CYS A 44 -16.51 6.88 -10.72
N ALA A 45 -16.40 7.17 -12.02
CA ALA A 45 -16.63 6.20 -13.09
C ALA A 45 -15.31 5.55 -13.58
N GLY A 46 -14.20 6.28 -13.43
CA GLY A 46 -12.84 5.81 -13.66
C GLY A 46 -12.09 5.56 -12.36
N ASP A 47 -10.78 5.38 -12.45
CA ASP A 47 -9.96 5.14 -11.27
C ASP A 47 -10.00 6.33 -10.30
N CYS A 48 -9.95 6.05 -9.00
CA CYS A 48 -10.09 7.04 -7.93
C CYS A 48 -8.75 7.75 -7.69
N PHE A 49 -8.41 8.72 -8.55
CA PHE A 49 -7.21 9.54 -8.37
C PHE A 49 -7.41 10.60 -7.29
N LEU A 50 -6.27 11.05 -6.74
CA LEU A 50 -6.22 11.99 -5.61
C LEU A 50 -7.03 13.28 -5.84
N ASP A 51 -7.10 13.76 -7.08
CA ASP A 51 -7.70 15.03 -7.48
C ASP A 51 -9.14 14.92 -8.00
N THR A 52 -9.67 13.70 -8.12
CA THR A 52 -10.99 13.45 -8.75
C THR A 52 -11.92 12.60 -7.90
N CYS A 53 -11.41 11.96 -6.85
CA CYS A 53 -12.21 11.13 -5.97
C CYS A 53 -12.62 11.91 -4.71
N ASN A 54 -13.92 12.02 -4.46
CA ASN A 54 -14.46 12.70 -3.27
C ASN A 54 -13.93 12.07 -1.97
N ASN A 55 -13.72 10.75 -1.94
CA ASN A 55 -13.15 10.07 -0.78
C ASN A 55 -11.68 10.50 -0.58
N ALA A 56 -10.91 10.61 -1.67
CA ALA A 56 -9.53 11.09 -1.60
C ALA A 56 -9.45 12.57 -1.17
N GLU A 57 -10.35 13.42 -1.67
CA GLU A 57 -10.50 14.82 -1.23
C GLU A 57 -10.84 14.91 0.27
N GLY A 58 -11.70 14.01 0.76
CA GLY A 58 -12.03 13.86 2.17
C GLY A 58 -10.94 13.21 3.02
N ALA A 59 -9.77 12.89 2.43
CA ALA A 59 -8.66 12.19 3.07
C ALA A 59 -9.07 10.84 3.70
N VAL A 60 -9.98 10.12 3.05
CA VAL A 60 -10.40 8.77 3.44
C VAL A 60 -10.17 7.76 2.33
N ASP A 61 -9.91 6.53 2.74
CA ASP A 61 -9.74 5.41 1.82
C ASP A 61 -11.08 4.99 1.21
N CYS A 62 -11.03 4.55 -0.05
CA CYS A 62 -12.14 3.85 -0.67
C CYS A 62 -12.27 2.44 -0.09
N THR A 63 -13.45 2.13 0.47
CA THR A 63 -13.84 0.79 0.91
C THR A 63 -14.78 0.13 -0.11
N GLU A 64 -15.17 -1.12 0.13
CA GLU A 64 -16.16 -1.79 -0.73
C GLU A 64 -17.51 -1.05 -0.73
N ASP A 65 -17.92 -0.49 0.41
CA ASP A 65 -19.20 0.19 0.58
C ASP A 65 -19.20 1.65 0.10
N THR A 66 -18.05 2.33 0.20
CA THR A 66 -17.92 3.77 -0.09
C THR A 66 -17.38 4.07 -1.48
N CYS A 67 -17.11 3.03 -2.29
CA CYS A 67 -16.54 3.19 -3.63
C CYS A 67 -17.48 2.64 -4.71
N ASN A 68 -17.71 3.42 -5.76
CA ASN A 68 -18.49 2.99 -6.92
C ASN A 68 -17.82 1.89 -7.76
N LEU A 69 -16.53 1.65 -7.51
CA LEU A 69 -15.75 0.53 -8.09
C LEU A 69 -15.54 -0.62 -7.10
N TYR A 70 -16.36 -0.72 -6.03
CA TYR A 70 -16.32 -1.80 -5.05
C TYR A 70 -14.94 -2.01 -4.41
N GLY A 71 -14.26 -0.92 -4.05
CA GLY A 71 -12.93 -0.97 -3.45
C GLY A 71 -11.80 -1.42 -4.39
N ARG A 72 -12.04 -1.48 -5.71
CA ARG A 72 -11.02 -1.90 -6.72
C ARG A 72 -10.34 -0.74 -7.43
N CYS A 73 -10.28 0.41 -6.78
CA CYS A 73 -9.66 1.64 -7.30
C CYS A 73 -8.26 1.88 -6.70
N SER A 74 -7.57 2.93 -7.14
CA SER A 74 -6.25 3.33 -6.66
C SER A 74 -6.25 3.99 -5.28
N ASN A 75 -7.39 4.51 -4.82
CA ASN A 75 -7.56 5.03 -3.46
C ASN A 75 -8.05 3.95 -2.47
N ALA A 76 -8.05 2.68 -2.86
CA ALA A 76 -8.40 1.58 -1.95
C ALA A 76 -7.12 0.89 -1.46
N PRO A 77 -6.95 0.66 -0.15
CA PRO A 77 -5.86 -0.14 0.39
C PRO A 77 -5.78 -1.51 -0.26
N ARG A 78 -4.57 -1.96 -0.60
CA ARG A 78 -4.34 -3.26 -1.26
C ARG A 78 -3.38 -4.12 -0.48
N ASN A 79 -3.75 -5.38 -0.31
CA ASN A 79 -2.84 -6.43 0.13
C ASN A 79 -2.20 -7.10 -1.08
N LEU A 80 -0.88 -6.95 -1.22
CA LEU A 80 -0.11 -7.51 -2.34
C LEU A 80 0.86 -8.58 -1.83
N SER A 81 0.54 -9.85 -2.05
CA SER A 81 1.40 -10.99 -1.70
C SER A 81 2.68 -11.09 -2.54
N THR A 82 2.73 -10.32 -3.63
CA THR A 82 3.87 -10.22 -4.55
C THR A 82 4.99 -9.33 -4.02
N LEU A 83 4.75 -8.52 -2.98
CA LEU A 83 5.78 -7.67 -2.39
C LEU A 83 6.70 -8.50 -1.47
N LYS A 84 8.01 -8.36 -1.68
CA LYS A 84 9.06 -9.06 -0.92
C LYS A 84 10.09 -8.07 -0.37
N LEU A 85 10.80 -8.50 0.67
CA LEU A 85 11.93 -7.77 1.23
C LEU A 85 13.20 -8.12 0.46
N PHE A 86 14.04 -7.12 0.21
CA PHE A 86 15.30 -7.32 -0.48
C PHE A 86 16.44 -6.54 0.17
N ASP A 87 17.64 -7.12 0.17
CA ASP A 87 18.84 -6.36 0.51
C ASP A 87 19.21 -5.43 -0.64
N THR A 88 19.23 -4.12 -0.36
CA THR A 88 19.58 -3.08 -1.34
C THR A 88 21.09 -2.99 -1.59
N GLY A 89 21.92 -3.61 -0.75
CA GLY A 89 23.38 -3.55 -0.83
C GLY A 89 23.99 -2.18 -0.51
N ARG A 90 23.17 -1.19 -0.13
CA ARG A 90 23.62 0.18 0.18
C ARG A 90 22.95 0.82 1.39
N VAL A 91 21.62 0.70 1.50
CA VAL A 91 20.81 1.41 2.51
C VAL A 91 20.00 0.46 3.40
N GLY A 92 20.35 -0.83 3.41
CA GLY A 92 19.65 -1.86 4.17
C GLY A 92 18.55 -2.53 3.35
N VAL A 93 17.39 -2.78 3.97
CA VAL A 93 16.29 -3.55 3.37
C VAL A 93 15.31 -2.63 2.63
N GLY A 94 14.94 -3.02 1.40
CA GLY A 94 13.89 -2.39 0.60
C GLY A 94 12.73 -3.34 0.31
N VAL A 95 11.65 -2.80 -0.28
CA VAL A 95 10.48 -3.57 -0.74
C VAL A 95 10.37 -3.44 -2.25
N SER A 96 10.16 -4.56 -2.94
CA SER A 96 9.90 -4.59 -4.38
C SER A 96 8.89 -5.69 -4.71
N PRO A 97 8.16 -5.61 -5.82
CA PRO A 97 7.51 -6.79 -6.39
C PRO A 97 8.55 -7.89 -6.66
N ALA A 98 8.17 -9.15 -6.43
CA ALA A 98 8.95 -10.30 -6.86
C ALA A 98 9.08 -10.30 -8.40
N PRO A 99 10.23 -10.71 -8.96
CA PRO A 99 10.36 -10.93 -10.39
C PRO A 99 9.30 -11.94 -10.86
N THR A 100 8.54 -11.58 -11.89
CA THR A 100 7.61 -12.49 -12.58
C THR A 100 8.34 -13.44 -13.50
#